data_AF-A0A2P2L5F2-F1
#
_entry.id   AF-A0A2P2L5F2-F1
#
_cell.length_a   1.000
_cell.length_b   1.000
_cell.length_c   1.000
_cell.angle_alpha   90.00
_cell.angle_beta   90.00
_cell.angle_gamma   90.00
#
_symmetry.space_group_name_H-M   'P 1'
#
loop_
_entity.id
_entity.type
_entity.pdbx_description
1 polymer ?
#
loop_
_entity_poly.entity_id
_entity_poly.type
_entity_poly.pdbx_seq_one_letter_code
_entity_poly.pdbx_strand_id
1 'polypeptide(L)'
;MESINHFGQATPLLLTAAVIELSDIAFAVDSIPAVFGVTRDPFIVFTSNMFAILGLRSLYTLISEGMAELEYLQPSISVVLGFIGCKMILDFFGFHVSNEVSLGFVATSLSAGVLLSLMKKSD
;
A
#
# COMPACT_ATOMS: atom_id res chain seq x y z
N MET A 1 25.32 34.00 -30.60
CA MET A 1 23.91 34.35 -30.36
C MET A 1 23.10 33.09 -30.57
N GLU A 2 23.11 32.18 -29.59
CA GLU A 2 22.16 31.07 -29.56
C GLU A 2 21.70 30.93 -28.10
N SER A 3 20.47 31.37 -27.87
CA SER A 3 19.83 31.45 -26.58
C SER A 3 19.43 30.04 -26.14
N ILE A 4 20.24 29.41 -25.28
CA ILE A 4 19.85 28.18 -24.60
C ILE A 4 18.77 28.56 -23.59
N ASN A 5 17.52 28.25 -23.94
CA ASN A 5 16.38 28.35 -23.04
C ASN A 5 16.65 27.51 -21.78
N HIS A 6 16.79 28.17 -20.64
CA HIS A 6 16.67 27.57 -19.31
C HIS A 6 15.20 27.15 -19.09
N PHE A 7 14.75 26.10 -19.77
CA PHE A 7 13.50 25.41 -19.43
C PHE A 7 13.71 24.78 -18.05
N GLY A 8 12.79 25.05 -17.11
CA GLY A 8 12.89 24.66 -15.71
C GLY A 8 13.31 23.20 -15.54
N GLN A 9 14.53 22.99 -15.02
CA GLN A 9 15.04 21.66 -14.71
C GLN A 9 14.32 21.17 -13.45
N ALA A 10 13.11 20.64 -13.61
CA ALA A 10 12.55 19.74 -12.62
C ALA A 10 13.56 18.59 -12.48
N THR A 11 14.25 18.55 -11.34
CA THR A 11 15.19 17.46 -11.05
C THR A 11 14.41 16.15 -11.08
N PRO A 12 15.01 15.04 -11.54
CA PRO A 12 14.36 13.73 -11.49
C PRO A 12 13.82 13.39 -10.09
N LEU A 13 14.47 13.91 -9.04
CA LEU A 13 14.01 13.84 -7.64
C LEU A 13 12.65 14.50 -7.39
N LEU A 14 12.35 15.63 -8.04
CA LEU A 14 11.07 16.34 -7.91
C LEU A 14 9.94 15.53 -8.56
N LEU A 15 10.20 14.89 -9.71
CA LEU A 15 9.24 14.02 -10.37
C LEU A 15 8.92 12.79 -9.52
N THR A 16 9.95 12.12 -8.99
CA THR A 16 9.78 10.97 -8.09
C THR A 16 8.99 11.35 -6.83
N ALA A 17 9.32 12.49 -6.21
CA ALA A 17 8.57 12.99 -5.06
C ALA A 17 7.10 13.27 -5.41
N ALA A 18 6.82 13.91 -6.53
CA ALA A 18 5.45 14.18 -6.98
C ALA A 18 4.65 12.88 -7.21
N VAL A 19 5.24 11.85 -7.81
CA VAL A 19 4.57 10.56 -8.04
C VAL A 19 4.26 9.85 -6.72
N ILE A 20 5.17 9.88 -5.75
CA ILE A 20 4.94 9.25 -4.43
C ILE A 20 3.80 9.95 -3.69
N GLU A 21 3.81 11.28 -3.62
CA GLU A 21 2.75 12.08 -2.98
C GLU A 21 1.39 11.88 -3.66
N LEU A 22 1.36 11.82 -5.00
CA LEU A 22 0.13 11.54 -5.75
C LEU A 22 -0.38 10.10 -5.53
N SER A 23 0.53 9.13 -5.39
CA SER A 23 0.17 7.74 -5.10
C SER A 23 -0.42 7.61 -3.69
N ASP A 24 0.07 8.38 -2.73
CA ASP A 24 -0.50 8.42 -1.38
C ASP A 24 -1.91 9.00 -1.36
N ILE A 25 -2.15 10.11 -2.08
CA ILE A 25 -3.50 10.66 -2.24
C ILE A 25 -4.44 9.62 -2.87
N ALA A 26 -3.98 8.87 -3.87
CA ALA A 26 -4.76 7.79 -4.47
C ALA A 26 -5.05 6.65 -3.47
N PHE A 27 -4.09 6.30 -2.61
CA PHE A 27 -4.26 5.30 -1.56
C PHE A 27 -5.21 5.77 -0.44
N ALA A 28 -5.23 7.07 -0.15
CA ALA A 28 -6.14 7.68 0.81
C ALA A 28 -7.62 7.56 0.39
N VAL A 29 -7.92 7.55 -0.91
CA VAL A 29 -9.30 7.44 -1.44
C VAL A 29 -9.99 6.13 -1.03
N ASP A 30 -9.24 5.03 -0.93
CA ASP A 30 -9.77 3.72 -0.52
C ASP A 30 -9.59 3.48 0.99
N SER A 31 -8.41 3.80 1.51
CA SER A 31 -8.08 3.53 2.92
C SER A 31 -8.88 4.40 3.91
N ILE A 32 -9.28 5.63 3.55
CA ILE A 32 -10.09 6.50 4.41
C ILE A 32 -11.51 5.95 4.61
N PRO A 33 -12.30 5.64 3.55
CA PRO A 33 -13.60 5.01 3.72
C PRO A 33 -13.55 3.71 4.53
N ALA A 34 -12.53 2.88 4.29
CA ALA A 34 -12.35 1.62 5.00
C ALA A 34 -12.11 1.82 6.51
N VAL A 35 -11.23 2.75 6.89
CA VAL A 35 -10.95 3.04 8.30
C VAL A 35 -12.18 3.62 9.01
N PHE A 36 -12.93 4.52 8.36
CA PHE A 36 -14.18 5.05 8.91
C PHE A 36 -15.28 3.99 9.06
N GLY A 37 -15.20 2.89 8.30
CA GLY A 37 -16.04 1.71 8.47
C GLY A 37 -15.72 0.90 9.74
N VAL A 38 -14.50 1.01 10.27
CA VAL A 38 -14.04 0.25 11.45
C VAL A 38 -14.02 1.11 12.72
N THR A 39 -13.55 2.36 12.63
CA THR A 39 -13.47 3.29 13.77
C THR A 39 -13.86 4.70 13.36
N ARG A 40 -14.49 5.44 14.27
CA ARG A 40 -14.84 6.85 14.08
C ARG A 40 -14.00 7.80 14.93
N ASP A 41 -12.98 7.29 15.61
CA ASP A 41 -12.06 8.12 16.37
C ASP A 41 -11.10 8.86 15.41
N PRO A 42 -11.26 10.18 15.25
CA PRO A 42 -10.45 10.95 14.32
C PRO A 42 -8.97 10.96 14.69
N PHE A 43 -8.60 10.75 15.96
CA PHE A 43 -7.21 10.62 16.37
C PHE A 43 -6.56 9.37 15.77
N ILE A 44 -7.27 8.23 15.81
CA ILE A 44 -6.78 6.96 15.23
C ILE A 44 -6.67 7.07 13.71
N VAL A 45 -7.67 7.66 13.06
CA VAL A 45 -7.64 7.85 11.59
C VAL A 45 -6.49 8.76 11.17
N PHE A 46 -6.33 9.90 11.84
CA PHE A 46 -5.28 10.88 11.52
C PHE A 46 -3.88 10.32 11.77
N THR A 47 -3.65 9.71 12.93
CA THR A 47 -2.33 9.16 13.29
C THR A 47 -1.92 7.99 12.41
N SER A 48 -2.85 7.10 12.06
CA SER A 48 -2.60 5.96 11.16
C SER A 48 -2.20 6.44 9.76
N ASN A 49 -2.91 7.40 9.19
CA ASN A 49 -2.63 7.89 7.84
C ASN A 49 -1.34 8.73 7.79
N MET A 50 -1.09 9.55 8.81
CA MET A 50 0.17 10.29 8.91
C MET A 50 1.37 9.32 9.01
N PHE A 51 1.24 8.21 9.74
CA PHE A 51 2.29 7.19 9.82
C PHE A 51 2.53 6.49 8.47
N ALA A 52 1.48 6.21 7.70
CA ALA A 52 1.60 5.66 6.36
C ALA A 52 2.45 6.58 5.46
N ILE A 53 2.10 7.87 5.39
CA ILE A 53 2.80 8.88 4.59
C ILE A 53 4.29 9.01 4.98
N LEU A 54 4.56 9.12 6.29
CA LEU A 54 5.93 9.29 6.80
C LEU A 54 6.84 8.09 6.45
N GLY A 55 6.28 6.89 6.35
CA GLY A 55 7.00 5.66 6.00
C GLY A 55 7.23 5.47 4.50
N LEU A 56 6.39 6.04 3.63
CA LEU A 56 6.38 5.76 2.18
C LEU A 56 7.72 6.06 1.50
N ARG A 57 8.39 7.16 1.87
CA ARG A 57 9.68 7.51 1.26
C ARG A 57 10.76 6.46 1.53
N SER A 58 10.82 5.94 2.76
CA SER A 58 11.78 4.89 3.11
C SER A 58 11.37 3.55 2.47
N LEU A 59 10.07 3.25 2.46
CA LEU A 59 9.55 2.00 1.93
C LEU A 59 9.68 1.93 0.40
N TYR A 60 9.51 3.04 -0.32
CA TYR A 60 9.72 3.11 -1.77
C TYR A 60 11.15 2.73 -2.14
N THR A 61 12.15 3.27 -1.42
CA THR A 61 13.56 2.90 -1.66
C THR A 61 13.79 1.41 -1.41
N LEU A 62 13.30 0.90 -0.27
CA LEU A 62 13.41 -0.53 0.09
C LEU A 62 12.73 -1.45 -0.94
N ILE A 63 11.52 -1.09 -1.39
CA ILE A 63 10.81 -1.85 -2.42
C ILE A 63 11.52 -1.71 -3.76
N SER A 64 12.01 -0.54 -4.16
CA SER A 64 12.69 -0.37 -5.46
C SER A 64 13.92 -1.27 -5.59
N GLU A 65 14.61 -1.55 -4.48
CA GLU A 65 15.74 -2.48 -4.41
C GLU A 65 15.28 -3.94 -4.30
N GLY A 66 14.21 -4.21 -3.55
CA GLY A 66 13.69 -5.56 -3.30
C GLY A 66 12.63 -6.07 -4.29
N MET A 67 12.10 -5.25 -5.20
CA MET A 67 10.96 -5.59 -6.06
C MET A 67 11.32 -6.68 -7.07
N ALA A 68 12.58 -6.75 -7.48
CA ALA A 68 13.09 -7.86 -8.31
C ALA A 68 13.02 -9.21 -7.58
N GLU A 69 12.92 -9.20 -6.26
CA GLU A 69 13.00 -10.39 -5.40
C GLU A 69 11.63 -10.83 -4.86
N LEU A 70 10.59 -10.02 -5.07
CA LEU A 70 9.24 -10.18 -4.48
C LEU A 70 8.18 -10.64 -5.50
N GLU A 71 8.50 -11.62 -6.35
CA GLU A 71 7.60 -12.19 -7.39
C GLU A 71 6.24 -12.65 -6.83
N TYR A 72 6.21 -13.28 -5.65
CA TYR A 72 4.97 -13.80 -5.06
C TYR A 72 4.15 -12.77 -4.27
N LEU A 73 4.59 -11.51 -4.19
CA LEU A 73 3.85 -10.46 -3.50
C LEU A 73 2.57 -10.08 -4.27
N GLN A 74 2.66 -9.96 -5.60
CA GLN A 74 1.51 -9.64 -6.47
C GLN A 74 0.35 -10.65 -6.37
N PRO A 75 0.58 -11.98 -6.47
CA PRO A 75 -0.49 -12.94 -6.28
C PRO A 75 -1.02 -12.95 -4.85
N SER A 76 -0.18 -12.71 -3.84
CA SER A 76 -0.62 -12.63 -2.44
C SER A 76 -1.55 -11.43 -2.18
N ILE A 77 -1.25 -10.27 -2.79
CA ILE A 77 -2.14 -9.09 -2.76
C ILE A 77 -3.45 -9.40 -3.46
N SER A 78 -3.43 -10.12 -4.58
CA SER A 78 -4.66 -10.49 -5.31
C SER A 78 -5.59 -11.37 -4.47
N VAL A 79 -5.03 -12.34 -3.72
CA VAL A 79 -5.78 -13.19 -2.78
C VAL A 79 -6.37 -12.34 -1.65
N VAL A 80 -5.58 -11.42 -1.08
CA VAL A 80 -6.03 -10.48 -0.05
C VAL A 80 -7.18 -9.60 -0.55
N LEU A 81 -7.06 -9.00 -1.73
CA LEU A 81 -8.09 -8.14 -2.31
C LEU A 81 -9.38 -8.92 -2.61
N GLY A 82 -9.27 -10.15 -3.12
CA GLY A 82 -10.43 -11.03 -3.31
C GLY A 82 -11.14 -11.33 -1.99
N PHE A 83 -10.38 -11.66 -0.95
CA PHE A 83 -10.92 -11.91 0.39
C PHE A 83 -11.58 -10.67 1.01
N ILE A 84 -10.89 -9.52 1.02
CA ILE A 84 -11.42 -8.27 1.58
C ILE A 84 -12.65 -7.81 0.80
N GLY A 85 -12.62 -7.87 -0.54
CA GLY A 85 -13.76 -7.51 -1.38
C GLY A 85 -14.98 -8.38 -1.08
N CYS A 86 -14.82 -9.70 -0.98
CA CYS A 86 -15.88 -10.60 -0.56
C CYS A 86 -16.38 -10.28 0.85
N LYS A 87 -15.48 -10.03 1.81
CA LYS A 87 -15.81 -9.69 3.20
C LYS A 87 -16.62 -8.39 3.28
N MET A 88 -16.24 -7.35 2.55
CA MET A 88 -16.95 -6.07 2.53
C MET A 88 -18.37 -6.21 1.97
N ILE A 89 -18.56 -7.05 0.95
CA ILE A 89 -19.89 -7.37 0.42
C ILE A 89 -20.71 -8.14 1.46
N LEU A 90 -20.13 -9.16 2.11
CA LEU A 90 -20.81 -9.97 3.14
C LEU A 90 -21.21 -9.14 4.37
N ASP A 91 -20.35 -8.23 4.81
CA ASP A 91 -20.65 -7.28 5.88
C ASP A 91 -21.86 -6.41 5.52
N PHE A 92 -21.98 -5.98 4.25
CA PHE A 92 -23.14 -5.24 3.76
C PHE A 92 -24.43 -6.06 3.80
N PHE A 93 -24.36 -7.39 3.63
CA PHE A 93 -25.49 -8.32 3.76
C PHE A 93 -25.79 -8.76 5.21
N GLY A 94 -25.05 -8.26 6.21
CA GLY A 94 -25.30 -8.50 7.63
C GLY A 94 -24.52 -9.66 8.24
N PHE A 95 -23.67 -10.35 7.46
CA PHE A 95 -22.74 -11.35 7.98
C PHE A 95 -21.49 -10.65 8.50
N HIS A 96 -21.41 -10.48 9.82
CA HIS A 96 -20.26 -9.82 10.44
C HIS A 96 -19.09 -10.80 10.56
N VAL A 97 -18.10 -10.63 9.68
CA VAL A 97 -16.82 -11.33 9.85
C VAL A 97 -15.95 -10.52 10.81
N SER A 98 -15.45 -11.16 11.87
CA SER A 98 -14.58 -10.48 12.83
C SER A 98 -13.34 -9.91 12.13
N ASN A 99 -13.04 -8.64 12.43
CA ASN A 99 -11.89 -7.94 11.87
C ASN A 99 -10.56 -8.61 12.29
N GLU A 100 -10.53 -9.26 13.46
CA GLU A 100 -9.33 -9.99 13.94
C GLU A 100 -8.98 -11.18 13.04
N VAL A 101 -10.00 -11.93 12.62
CA VAL A 101 -9.82 -13.08 11.71
C VAL A 101 -9.38 -12.60 10.33
N SER A 102 -9.99 -11.50 9.86
CA SER A 102 -9.61 -10.88 8.60
C SER A 102 -8.16 -10.39 8.63
N LEU A 103 -7.76 -9.73 9.70
CA LEU A 103 -6.39 -9.26 9.91
C LEU A 103 -5.40 -10.44 9.93
N GLY A 104 -5.76 -11.53 10.61
CA GLY A 104 -4.97 -12.76 10.63
C GLY A 104 -4.78 -13.36 9.23
N PHE A 105 -5.84 -13.42 8.43
CA PHE A 105 -5.76 -13.90 7.05
C PHE A 105 -4.88 -13.00 6.17
N VAL A 106 -5.04 -11.68 6.26
CA VAL A 106 -4.22 -10.74 5.49
C VAL A 106 -2.75 -10.84 5.88
N ALA A 107 -2.46 -10.84 7.19
CA ALA A 107 -1.10 -10.94 7.70
C ALA A 107 -0.43 -12.25 7.29
N THR A 108 -1.14 -13.38 7.37
CA THR A 108 -0.60 -14.69 6.98
C THR A 108 -0.40 -14.79 5.47
N SER A 109 -1.34 -14.32 4.66
CA SER A 109 -1.24 -14.33 3.19
C SER A 109 -0.06 -13.48 2.70
N LEU A 110 0.09 -12.25 3.21
CA LEU A 110 1.22 -11.39 2.84
C LEU A 110 2.56 -11.95 3.35
N SER A 111 2.61 -12.44 4.59
CA SER A 111 3.82 -13.05 5.14
C SER A 111 4.23 -14.28 4.34
N ALA A 112 3.28 -15.13 3.95
CA ALA A 112 3.54 -16.28 3.09
C ALA A 112 4.09 -15.85 1.73
N GLY A 113 3.50 -14.83 1.11
CA GLY A 113 3.99 -14.25 -0.15
C GLY A 113 5.44 -13.78 -0.07
N VAL A 114 5.78 -13.04 0.99
CA VAL A 114 7.15 -12.56 1.22
C VAL A 114 8.10 -13.73 1.47
N LEU A 115 7.75 -14.67 2.36
CA LEU A 115 8.60 -15.82 2.70
C LEU A 115 8.86 -16.71 1.48
N LEU A 116 7.83 -17.05 0.71
CA LEU A 116 7.96 -17.86 -0.51
C LEU A 116 8.85 -17.17 -1.54
N SER A 117 8.74 -15.85 -1.68
CA SER A 117 9.57 -15.09 -2.60
C SER A 117 11.04 -15.07 -2.19
N LEU A 118 11.32 -14.92 -0.88
CA LEU A 118 12.68 -14.98 -0.36
C LEU A 118 13.29 -16.39 -0.48
N MET A 119 12.50 -17.45 -0.24
CA MET A 119 12.95 -18.83 -0.36
C MET A 119 13.30 -19.19 -1.81
N LYS A 120 12.52 -18.75 -2.80
CA LYS A 120 12.81 -19.04 -4.22
C LYS A 120 14.06 -18.31 -4.73
N LYS A 121 14.41 -17.17 -4.14
CA LYS A 121 15.64 -16.42 -4.46
C LYS A 121 16.92 -17.10 -3.98
N SER A 122 16.83 -18.11 -3.12
CA SER A 122 18.00 -18.78 -2.53
C SER A 122 18.51 -19.97 -3.36
N ASP A 123 17.94 -20.23 -4.54
CA ASP A 123 18.48 -21.09 -5.61
C ASP A 123 19.02 -20.21 -6.75
#